data_AF-A0A4D8Q5N3-F1
#
_entry.id   AF-A0A4D8Q5N3-F1
#
_cell.length_a   1.000
_cell.length_b   1.000
_cell.length_c   1.000
_cell.angle_alpha   90.00
_cell.angle_beta   90.00
_cell.angle_gamma   90.00
#
_symmetry.space_group_name_H-M   'P 1'
#
loop_
_entity.id
_entity.type
_entity.pdbx_description
1 polymer ?
#
loop_
_entity_poly.entity_id
_entity_poly.type
_entity_poly.pdbx_seq_one_letter_code
_entity_poly.pdbx_strand_id
1 'polypeptide(L)'
;MAILEDCGLGLPPYYSWRSRSGCYFCFYQAIGEWQGLKENHPDLFEKAKAYEKVEGGKPYTWAEGRSLDDIERLERRYEVVDGLELDGCAICHL
;
A
#
# COMPACT_ATOMS: atom_id res chain seq x y z
N MET A 1 -17.03 -4.89 15.56
CA MET A 1 -17.14 -5.13 14.09
C MET A 1 -18.40 -5.91 13.71
N ALA A 2 -19.52 -5.78 14.45
CA ALA A 2 -20.73 -6.58 14.21
C ALA A 2 -21.59 -6.03 13.06
N ILE A 3 -21.69 -4.71 12.92
CA ILE A 3 -22.69 -4.06 12.05
C ILE A 3 -22.55 -4.43 10.56
N LEU A 4 -21.33 -4.51 10.01
CA LEU A 4 -21.14 -4.80 8.57
C LEU A 4 -21.42 -6.27 8.22
N GLU A 5 -21.04 -7.17 9.12
CA GLU A 5 -21.32 -8.61 8.98
C GLU A 5 -22.80 -8.89 9.19
N ASP A 6 -23.43 -8.27 10.20
CA ASP A 6 -24.86 -8.42 10.52
C ASP A 6 -25.77 -7.92 9.40
N CYS A 7 -25.31 -6.93 8.62
CA CYS A 7 -26.01 -6.43 7.44
C CYS A 7 -25.69 -7.23 6.15
N GLY A 8 -24.86 -8.27 6.22
CA GLY A 8 -24.47 -9.10 5.07
C GLY A 8 -23.59 -8.39 4.04
N LEU A 9 -22.97 -7.26 4.41
CA LEU A 9 -22.07 -6.50 3.53
C LEU A 9 -20.64 -7.03 3.61
N GLY A 10 -20.21 -7.44 4.81
CA GLY A 10 -18.83 -7.86 5.09
C GLY A 10 -17.80 -6.75 4.88
N LEU A 11 -16.52 -7.12 4.91
CA LEU A 11 -15.41 -6.23 4.58
C LEU A 11 -15.01 -6.32 3.10
N PRO A 12 -14.60 -5.19 2.49
CA PRO A 12 -14.03 -5.20 1.16
C PRO A 12 -12.79 -6.12 1.05
N PRO A 13 -12.64 -6.88 -0.05
CA PRO A 13 -11.55 -7.85 -0.19
C PRO A 13 -10.14 -7.26 -0.15
N TYR A 14 -9.96 -5.98 -0.52
CA TYR A 14 -8.66 -5.33 -0.56
C TYR A 14 -8.01 -5.19 0.83
N TYR A 15 -8.78 -5.29 1.91
CA TYR A 15 -8.21 -5.28 3.27
C TYR A 15 -7.32 -6.50 3.56
N SER A 16 -7.38 -7.56 2.74
CA SER A 16 -6.50 -8.72 2.86
C SER A 16 -5.02 -8.45 2.57
N TRP A 17 -4.70 -7.37 1.83
CA TRP A 17 -3.33 -7.03 1.45
C TRP A 17 -3.02 -5.53 1.54
N ARG A 18 -3.97 -4.74 2.06
CA ARG A 18 -3.85 -3.31 2.32
C ARG A 18 -4.49 -2.92 3.63
N SER A 19 -3.87 -1.96 4.29
CA SER A 19 -4.32 -1.45 5.57
C SER A 19 -5.40 -0.37 5.42
N ARG A 20 -5.49 0.29 4.25
CA ARG A 20 -6.42 1.41 4.04
C ARG A 20 -7.04 1.37 2.65
N SER A 21 -8.25 1.91 2.55
CA SER A 21 -8.90 2.28 1.30
C SER A 21 -8.17 3.49 0.68
N GLY A 22 -6.97 3.25 0.14
CA GLY A 22 -6.08 4.29 -0.36
C GLY A 22 -5.98 4.34 -1.88
N CYS A 23 -5.58 5.51 -2.40
CA CYS A 23 -5.09 5.65 -3.77
C CYS A 23 -3.89 4.72 -4.00
N TYR A 24 -3.74 4.19 -5.22
CA TYR A 24 -2.62 3.30 -5.55
C TYR A 24 -1.28 4.02 -5.79
N PHE A 25 -1.28 5.35 -5.84
CA PHE A 25 -0.10 6.22 -5.93
C PHE A 25 0.13 6.99 -4.61
N CYS A 26 0.23 6.26 -3.50
CA CYS A 26 0.39 6.86 -2.18
C CYS A 26 1.82 6.67 -1.66
N PHE A 27 2.51 7.78 -1.37
CA PHE A 27 3.86 7.79 -0.77
C PHE A 27 3.89 7.33 0.70
N TYR A 28 2.73 7.18 1.34
CA TYR A 28 2.61 6.60 2.68
C TYR A 28 2.31 5.10 2.67
N GLN A 29 2.32 4.48 1.49
CA GLN A 29 2.08 3.05 1.36
C GLN A 29 3.29 2.27 1.89
N ALA A 30 3.04 1.30 2.77
CA ALA A 30 4.10 0.47 3.35
C ALA A 30 4.70 -0.50 2.30
N ILE A 31 5.91 -1.01 2.57
CA ILE A 31 6.59 -1.97 1.68
C ILE A 31 5.71 -3.20 1.41
N GLY A 32 5.05 -3.74 2.44
CA GLY A 32 4.14 -4.88 2.29
C GLY A 32 2.94 -4.58 1.41
N GLU A 33 2.44 -3.34 1.43
CA GLU A 33 1.33 -2.92 0.58
C GLU A 33 1.78 -2.71 -0.89
N TRP A 34 3.03 -2.29 -1.14
CA TRP A 34 3.62 -2.27 -2.49
C TRP A 34 3.80 -3.68 -3.05
N GLN A 35 4.27 -4.63 -2.23
CA GLN A 35 4.33 -6.04 -2.60
C GLN A 35 2.92 -6.59 -2.88
N GLY A 36 1.94 -6.23 -2.06
CA GLY A 36 0.54 -6.62 -2.27
C GLY A 36 -0.03 -6.03 -3.55
N LEU A 37 0.30 -4.78 -3.88
CA LEU A 37 -0.11 -4.15 -5.14
C LEU A 37 0.47 -4.90 -6.33
N LYS A 38 1.74 -5.31 -6.28
CA LYS A 38 2.36 -6.11 -7.34
C LYS A 38 1.64 -7.45 -7.55
N GLU A 39 1.29 -8.14 -6.46
CA GLU A 39 0.63 -9.45 -6.52
C GLU A 39 -0.81 -9.37 -7.03
N ASN A 40 -1.57 -8.35 -6.60
CA ASN A 40 -3.01 -8.25 -6.90
C ASN A 40 -3.29 -7.41 -8.15
N HIS A 41 -2.44 -6.44 -8.46
CA HIS A 41 -2.59 -5.49 -9.57
C HIS A 41 -1.24 -5.14 -10.22
N PRO A 42 -0.56 -6.10 -10.87
CA PRO A 42 0.78 -5.90 -11.44
C PRO A 42 0.84 -4.73 -12.44
N ASP A 43 -0.21 -4.51 -13.23
CA ASP A 43 -0.25 -3.38 -14.18
C ASP A 43 -0.22 -2.01 -13.49
N LEU A 44 -0.83 -1.90 -12.29
CA LEU A 44 -0.78 -0.67 -11.50
C LEU A 44 0.57 -0.49 -10.83
N PHE A 45 1.21 -1.59 -10.43
CA PHE A 45 2.58 -1.58 -9.91
C PHE A 45 3.57 -1.09 -10.97
N GLU A 46 3.49 -1.61 -12.20
CA GLU A 46 4.33 -1.17 -13.31
C GLU A 46 4.09 0.30 -13.68
N LYS A 47 2.81 0.75 -13.65
CA LYS A 47 2.50 2.18 -13.81
C LYS A 47 3.15 3.02 -12.72
N ALA A 48 3.13 2.57 -11.46
CA ALA A 48 3.78 3.27 -10.36
C ALA A 48 5.30 3.35 -10.56
N LYS A 49 5.96 2.25 -10.98
CA LYS A 49 7.39 2.23 -11.31
C LYS A 49 7.74 3.29 -12.35
N ALA A 50 6.93 3.42 -13.40
CA ALA A 50 7.18 4.38 -14.48
C ALA A 50 7.16 5.86 -14.05
N TYR A 51 6.61 6.18 -12.88
CA TYR A 51 6.64 7.53 -12.31
C TYR A 51 7.87 7.80 -11.44
N GLU A 52 8.60 6.77 -11.01
CA GLU A 52 9.86 6.99 -10.30
C GLU A 52 10.90 7.56 -11.25
N LYS A 53 11.64 8.56 -10.80
CA LYS A 53 12.61 9.27 -11.64
C LYS A 53 13.81 9.75 -10.85
N VAL A 54 14.90 10.01 -11.56
CA VAL A 54 16.09 10.67 -11.02
C VAL A 54 16.21 12.05 -11.66
N GLU A 55 16.20 13.10 -10.85
CA GLU A 55 16.30 14.48 -11.33
C GLU A 55 17.40 15.21 -10.54
N GLY A 56 18.36 15.81 -11.24
CA GLY A 56 19.49 16.51 -10.60
C GLY A 56 20.33 15.63 -9.67
N GLY A 57 20.41 14.32 -9.94
CA GLY A 57 21.12 13.35 -9.10
C GLY A 57 20.36 12.92 -7.84
N LYS A 58 19.12 13.37 -7.65
CA LYS A 58 18.25 12.96 -6.54
C LYS A 58 17.20 11.98 -7.02
N PRO A 59 17.05 10.80 -6.39
CA PRO A 59 15.98 9.87 -6.71
C PRO A 59 14.65 10.34 -6.11
N TYR A 60 13.58 10.23 -6.89
CA TYR A 60 12.19 10.45 -6.50
C TYR A 60 11.48 9.09 -6.58
N THR A 61 11.42 8.41 -5.44
CA THR A 61 10.84 7.07 -5.30
C THR A 61 9.62 7.11 -4.38
N TRP A 62 8.78 6.07 -4.47
CA TRP A 62 7.58 5.97 -3.63
C TRP A 62 7.88 5.59 -2.19
N ALA A 63 8.97 4.83 -1.98
CA ALA A 63 9.47 4.46 -0.67
C ALA A 63 10.78 5.17 -0.38
N GLU A 64 10.97 5.60 0.87
CA GLU A 64 12.19 6.28 1.28
C GLU A 64 13.40 5.34 1.14
N GLY A 65 14.38 5.77 0.35
CA GLY A 65 15.64 5.05 0.14
C GLY A 65 15.52 3.77 -0.70
N ARG A 66 14.37 3.46 -1.31
CA ARG A 66 14.18 2.30 -2.19
C ARG A 66 13.23 2.62 -3.34
N SER A 67 13.61 2.22 -4.54
CA SER A 67 12.71 2.19 -5.68
C SER A 67 11.75 1.00 -5.60
N LEU A 68 10.70 1.02 -6.42
CA LEU A 68 9.82 -0.14 -6.59
C LEU A 68 10.54 -1.31 -7.27
N ASP A 69 11.55 -1.06 -8.11
CA ASP A 69 12.45 -2.11 -8.61
C ASP A 69 13.24 -2.78 -7.48
N ASP A 70 13.71 -2.01 -6.49
CA ASP A 70 14.38 -2.57 -5.31
C ASP A 70 13.41 -3.41 -4.47
N ILE A 71 12.17 -2.93 -4.30
CA ILE A 71 11.12 -3.63 -3.55
C ILE A 71 10.72 -4.93 -4.25
N GLU A 72 10.62 -4.93 -5.57
CA GLU A 72 10.31 -6.12 -6.38
C GLU A 72 11.35 -7.23 -6.22
N ARG A 73 12.61 -6.88 -5.97
CA ARG A 73 13.71 -7.85 -5.75
C ARG A 73 13.79 -8.38 -4.32
N LEU A 74 12.98 -7.88 -3.40
CA LEU A 74 12.96 -8.38 -2.03
C LEU A 74 12.36 -9.79 -1.99
N GLU A 75 13.14 -10.76 -1.51
CA GLU A 75 12.66 -12.13 -1.30
C GLU A 75 11.69 -12.22 -0.11
N ARG A 76 11.83 -11.32 0.86
CA ARG A 76 10.97 -11.26 2.04
C ARG A 76 9.67 -10.54 1.71
N ARG A 77 8.53 -11.19 2.01
CA ARG A 77 7.24 -10.51 2.13
C ARG A 77 7.13 -9.74 3.45
N TYR A 78 6.81 -8.46 3.38
CA TYR A 78 6.55 -7.62 4.53
C TYR A 78 5.09 -7.73 4.94
N GLU A 79 4.86 -7.76 6.24
CA GLU A 79 3.52 -7.78 6.82
C GLU A 79 2.84 -6.42 6.58
N VAL A 80 1.54 -6.50 6.34
CA VAL A 80 0.67 -5.33 6.26
C VAL A 80 -0.10 -5.31 7.57
N VAL A 81 0.02 -4.21 8.32
CA VAL A 81 -0.75 -4.01 9.55
C VAL A 81 -2.23 -3.99 9.16
N ASP A 82 -3.06 -4.68 9.93
CA ASP A 82 -4.50 -4.65 9.72
C ASP A 82 -4.99 -3.20 9.81
N GLY A 83 -5.78 -2.78 8.83
CA GLY A 83 -6.42 -1.46 8.84
C GLY A 83 -7.28 -1.19 10.06
N LEU A 84 -7.74 -2.26 10.72
CA LEU A 84 -8.52 -2.25 11.96
C LEU A 84 -7.65 -2.02 13.20
N GLU A 85 -6.37 -2.38 13.14
CA GLU A 85 -5.38 -2.18 14.23
C GLU A 85 -4.60 -0.87 14.10
N LEU A 86 -4.63 -0.25 12.93
CA LEU A 86 -4.22 1.14 12.78
C LEU A 86 -5.26 2.02 13.49
N ASP A 87 -4.92 2.49 14.69
CA ASP A 87 -5.58 3.65 15.31
C ASP A 87 -5.85 4.69 14.21
N GLY A 88 -7.10 5.11 14.15
CA GLY A 88 -7.70 5.73 12.98
C GLY A 88 -6.87 6.86 12.38
N CYS A 89 -7.15 7.14 11.09
CA CYS A 89 -6.67 8.31 10.39
C CYS A 89 -6.54 9.51 11.33
N ALA A 90 -5.40 10.22 11.32
CA ALA A 90 -5.17 11.41 12.15
C ALA A 90 -6.20 12.56 11.90
N ILE A 91 -7.08 12.40 10.92
CA ILE A 91 -8.24 13.26 10.66
C ILE A 91 -9.40 12.99 11.65
N CYS A 92 -9.49 11.79 12.23
CA CYS A 92 -10.57 11.37 13.12
C CYS A 92 -10.26 11.56 14.62
N HIS A 93 -9.07 12.07 14.97
CA HIS A 93 -8.63 12.32 16.35
C HIS A 93 -8.44 13.82 16.68
N LEU A 94 -9.03 14.71 15.87
CA LEU A 94 -9.18 16.14 16.18
C LEU A 94 -10.60 16.45 16.64
#